data_AF-A0A662NRH9-F1
#
_entry.id   AF-A0A662NRH9-F1
#
_cell.length_a   1.000
_cell.length_b   1.000
_cell.length_c   1.000
_cell.angle_alpha   90.00
_cell.angle_beta   90.00
_cell.angle_gamma   90.00
#
_symmetry.space_group_name_H-M   'P 1'
#
loop_
_entity.id
_entity.type
_entity.pdbx_description
1 polymer ?
#
loop_
_entity_poly.entity_id
_entity_poly.type
_entity_poly.pdbx_seq_one_letter_code
_entity_poly.pdbx_strand_id
1 'polypeptide(L)'
;MQKLLQKEARVWNEKILLEHWVCCHNQLTPTFQQVPIHWLISSQAERCQQVGTLLMVCVWQRMKDIVKEVLIMAPIMEFKDDYRFLSNFYPSPFVYNDVYFSTNEHFYQAHKAIDRNDFLQIAQAPTPGAAKRMGGTVGCVHQWNVYKEQIMYVGLEHKFHNNPHLKQMLIDTGDRMLMEGNWWGDKYWGICLKTNEGQNRLGHLLMILRGQTGGV
;
A
#
# COMPACT_ATOMS: atom_id res chain seq x y z
N MET A 1 12.56 -9.54 8.54
CA MET A 1 12.09 -9.43 7.13
C MET A 1 13.17 -9.78 6.11
N GLN A 2 14.40 -9.23 6.18
CA GLN A 2 15.49 -9.59 5.24
C GLN A 2 15.86 -11.08 5.20
N LYS A 3 15.78 -11.81 6.32
CA LYS A 3 16.11 -13.25 6.39
C LYS A 3 15.05 -14.20 5.78
N LEU A 4 13.80 -13.74 5.64
CA LEU A 4 12.72 -14.52 5.01
C LEU A 4 12.75 -14.36 3.48
N LEU A 5 12.97 -13.13 3.01
CA LEU A 5 13.16 -12.81 1.59
C LEU A 5 14.40 -13.50 0.99
N GLN A 6 15.49 -13.65 1.77
CA GLN A 6 16.69 -14.39 1.34
C GLN A 6 16.48 -15.90 1.21
N LYS A 7 15.56 -16.49 2.01
CA LYS A 7 15.26 -17.92 1.95
C LYS A 7 14.36 -18.25 0.76
N GLU A 8 13.38 -17.40 0.46
CA GLU A 8 12.52 -17.58 -0.72
C GLU A 8 13.29 -17.33 -2.02
N ALA A 9 14.14 -16.30 -2.10
CA ALA A 9 14.97 -16.03 -3.28
C ALA A 9 15.92 -17.20 -3.67
N ARG A 10 16.30 -18.06 -2.71
CA ARG A 10 17.15 -19.24 -2.96
C ARG A 10 16.41 -20.38 -3.67
N VAL A 11 15.10 -20.51 -3.43
CA VAL A 11 14.26 -21.58 -4.02
C VAL A 11 13.85 -21.25 -5.45
N TRP A 12 13.76 -19.97 -5.80
CA TRP A 12 13.36 -19.52 -7.14
C TRP A 12 14.47 -19.56 -8.20
N ASN A 13 15.75 -19.58 -7.79
CA ASN A 13 16.88 -19.51 -8.72
C ASN A 13 17.18 -20.81 -9.47
N GLU A 14 16.89 -21.99 -8.91
CA GLU A 14 17.24 -23.26 -9.55
C GLU A 14 16.18 -23.76 -10.54
N LYS A 15 14.89 -23.46 -10.30
CA LYS A 15 13.79 -24.01 -11.11
C LYS A 15 13.60 -23.32 -12.46
N ILE A 16 13.75 -21.99 -12.51
CA ILE A 16 13.53 -21.20 -13.73
C ILE A 16 14.71 -21.33 -14.71
N LEU A 17 15.94 -21.54 -14.20
CA LEU A 17 17.13 -21.74 -15.02
C LEU A 17 17.15 -23.11 -15.71
N LEU A 18 16.56 -24.15 -15.11
CA LEU A 18 16.48 -25.49 -15.70
C LEU A 18 15.41 -25.61 -16.79
N GLU A 19 14.25 -24.97 -16.63
CA GLU A 19 13.15 -25.08 -17.59
C GLU A 19 13.43 -24.33 -18.91
N HIS A 20 14.21 -23.25 -18.88
CA HIS A 20 14.66 -22.56 -20.11
C HIS A 20 15.84 -23.26 -20.81
N TRP A 21 16.62 -24.09 -20.11
CA TRP A 21 17.75 -24.81 -20.71
C TRP A 21 17.28 -25.95 -21.62
N VAL A 22 16.16 -26.60 -21.29
CA VAL A 22 15.61 -27.74 -22.02
C VAL A 22 14.93 -27.34 -23.34
N CYS A 23 14.47 -26.09 -23.49
CA CYS A 23 13.75 -25.66 -24.69
C CYS A 23 14.68 -25.36 -25.89
N CYS A 24 15.94 -24.97 -25.65
CA CYS A 24 16.88 -24.60 -26.72
C CYS A 24 17.65 -25.79 -27.36
N HIS A 25 17.56 -27.01 -26.82
CA HIS A 25 18.42 -28.13 -27.24
C HIS A 25 17.72 -29.30 -27.95
N ASN A 26 16.44 -29.18 -28.32
CA ASN A 26 15.70 -30.30 -28.92
C ASN A 26 15.39 -30.19 -30.42
N GLN A 27 16.23 -29.48 -31.18
CA GLN A 27 16.20 -29.53 -32.65
C GLN A 27 17.59 -29.82 -33.22
N LEU A 28 17.92 -31.12 -33.33
CA LEU A 28 18.98 -31.57 -34.22
C LEU A 28 18.40 -32.64 -35.16
N THR A 29 18.24 -32.25 -36.42
CA THR A 29 17.90 -33.12 -37.55
C THR A 29 19.06 -34.04 -37.93
N PRO A 30 18.80 -35.19 -38.59
CA PRO A 30 19.76 -36.28 -38.69
C PRO A 30 20.53 -36.22 -40.02
N THR A 31 21.71 -35.61 -40.02
CA THR A 31 22.78 -35.89 -41.01
C THR A 31 24.01 -35.10 -40.60
N PHE A 32 25.06 -35.78 -40.14
CA PHE A 32 26.47 -35.47 -40.39
C PHE A 32 27.30 -36.43 -39.52
N GLN A 33 27.48 -37.64 -40.03
CA GLN A 33 28.54 -38.52 -39.56
C GLN A 33 29.89 -37.92 -39.97
N GLN A 34 30.84 -37.95 -39.04
CA GLN A 34 32.28 -37.66 -39.20
C GLN A 34 32.70 -36.17 -39.22
N VAL A 35 32.74 -35.55 -38.03
CA VAL A 35 33.64 -34.43 -37.75
C VAL A 35 34.36 -34.71 -36.42
N PRO A 36 35.71 -34.57 -36.32
CA PRO A 36 36.46 -34.83 -35.09
C PRO A 36 36.05 -33.89 -33.94
N ILE A 37 35.87 -34.45 -32.74
CA ILE A 37 35.38 -33.77 -31.51
C ILE A 37 36.15 -32.48 -31.15
N HIS A 38 37.41 -32.34 -31.56
CA HIS A 38 38.20 -31.15 -31.24
C HIS A 38 37.92 -29.91 -32.13
N TRP A 39 37.20 -30.04 -33.24
CA TRP A 39 36.81 -28.91 -34.11
C TRP A 39 35.45 -28.28 -33.78
N LEU A 40 34.65 -28.95 -32.94
CA LEU A 40 33.38 -28.42 -32.44
C LEU A 40 33.55 -27.43 -31.28
N ILE A 41 34.73 -27.40 -30.65
CA ILE A 41 34.99 -26.56 -29.46
C ILE A 41 35.52 -25.16 -29.84
N SER A 42 36.08 -24.97 -31.05
CA SER A 42 36.67 -23.69 -31.44
C SER A 42 35.79 -22.78 -32.30
N SER A 43 34.69 -23.27 -32.90
CA SER A 43 33.82 -22.43 -33.76
C SER A 43 32.49 -22.00 -33.14
N GLN A 44 32.09 -22.58 -31.99
CA GLN A 44 30.92 -22.14 -31.23
C GLN A 44 31.27 -21.29 -29.99
N ALA A 45 32.50 -21.37 -29.47
CA ALA A 45 32.92 -20.60 -28.30
C ALA A 45 33.00 -19.09 -28.56
N GLU A 46 33.39 -18.68 -29.78
CA GLU A 46 33.53 -17.25 -30.13
C GLU A 46 32.19 -16.59 -30.50
N ARG A 47 31.17 -17.37 -30.88
CA ARG A 47 29.80 -16.86 -31.09
C ARG A 47 28.97 -16.80 -29.81
N CYS A 48 29.37 -17.49 -28.74
CA CYS A 48 28.64 -17.53 -27.47
C CYS A 48 29.00 -16.40 -26.49
N GLN A 49 30.15 -15.72 -26.64
CA GLN A 49 30.56 -14.67 -25.71
C GLN A 49 29.83 -13.33 -25.92
N GLN A 50 29.34 -13.02 -27.12
CA GLN A 50 28.58 -11.79 -27.35
C GLN A 50 27.08 -11.93 -27.01
N VAL A 51 26.51 -13.13 -27.19
CA VAL A 51 25.08 -13.38 -26.93
C VAL A 51 24.81 -13.59 -25.43
N GLY A 52 25.75 -14.22 -24.71
CA GLY A 52 25.63 -14.46 -23.27
C GLY A 52 25.62 -13.18 -22.42
N THR A 53 26.42 -12.17 -22.78
CA THR A 53 26.46 -10.90 -22.04
C THR A 53 25.22 -10.05 -22.30
N LEU A 54 24.72 -9.99 -23.53
CA LEU A 54 23.49 -9.25 -23.85
C LEU A 54 22.26 -9.89 -23.20
N LEU A 55 22.14 -11.22 -23.25
CA LEU A 55 21.04 -11.94 -22.61
C LEU A 55 21.08 -11.76 -21.09
N MET A 56 22.25 -11.84 -20.46
CA MET A 56 22.43 -11.59 -19.03
C MET A 56 22.10 -10.14 -18.63
N VAL A 57 22.47 -9.15 -19.45
CA VAL A 57 22.11 -7.74 -19.22
C VAL A 57 20.60 -7.52 -19.37
N CYS A 58 19.95 -8.11 -20.37
CA CYS A 58 18.51 -8.03 -20.57
C CYS A 58 17.74 -8.71 -19.42
N VAL A 59 18.19 -9.89 -18.98
CA VAL A 59 17.61 -10.61 -17.83
C VAL A 59 17.77 -9.79 -16.55
N TRP A 60 18.95 -9.21 -16.31
CA TRP A 60 19.19 -8.39 -15.12
C TRP A 60 18.38 -7.08 -15.12
N GLN A 61 18.27 -6.41 -16.27
CA GLN A 61 17.43 -5.23 -16.42
C GLN A 61 15.95 -5.59 -16.19
N ARG A 62 15.48 -6.69 -16.79
CA ARG A 62 14.13 -7.19 -16.57
C ARG A 62 13.87 -7.57 -15.12
N MET A 63 14.83 -8.18 -14.43
CA MET A 63 14.73 -8.47 -13.00
C MET A 63 14.64 -7.20 -12.17
N LYS A 64 15.42 -6.16 -12.49
CA LYS A 64 15.28 -4.85 -11.82
C LYS A 64 13.91 -4.23 -12.06
N ASP A 65 13.41 -4.32 -13.30
CA ASP A 65 12.10 -3.78 -13.65
C ASP A 65 10.99 -4.54 -12.91
N ILE A 66 11.07 -5.87 -12.83
CA ILE A 66 10.14 -6.70 -12.03
C ILE A 66 10.24 -6.36 -10.54
N VAL A 67 11.44 -6.24 -9.97
CA VAL A 67 11.60 -5.85 -8.56
C VAL A 67 11.04 -4.45 -8.33
N LYS A 68 11.22 -3.53 -9.26
CA LYS A 68 10.66 -2.18 -9.20
C LYS A 68 9.14 -2.22 -9.29
N GLU A 69 8.55 -2.99 -10.20
CA GLU A 69 7.09 -3.21 -10.31
C GLU A 69 6.51 -3.80 -9.02
N VAL A 70 7.15 -4.85 -8.48
CA VAL A 70 6.72 -5.50 -7.21
C VAL A 70 6.84 -4.54 -6.02
N LEU A 71 7.89 -3.73 -5.95
CA LEU A 71 8.05 -2.72 -4.90
C LEU A 71 7.04 -1.56 -5.05
N ILE A 72 6.68 -1.19 -6.27
CA ILE A 72 5.63 -0.18 -6.55
C ILE A 72 4.24 -0.72 -6.13
N MET A 73 4.01 -2.03 -6.21
CA MET A 73 2.75 -2.66 -5.79
C MET A 73 2.72 -3.01 -4.30
N ALA A 74 3.78 -2.73 -3.55
CA ALA A 74 3.84 -3.06 -2.13
C ALA A 74 2.76 -2.31 -1.32
N PRO A 75 2.16 -2.97 -0.31
CA PRO A 75 1.16 -2.34 0.54
C PRO A 75 1.75 -1.16 1.32
N ILE A 76 0.94 -0.11 1.50
CA ILE A 76 1.27 1.00 2.40
C ILE A 76 0.88 0.56 3.80
N MET A 77 1.88 0.23 4.62
CA MET A 77 1.68 -0.44 5.91
C MET A 77 1.31 0.51 7.05
N GLU A 78 1.72 1.77 6.99
CA GLU A 78 1.51 2.76 8.04
C GLU A 78 1.27 4.14 7.40
N PHE A 79 0.37 4.95 7.95
CA PHE A 79 0.14 6.33 7.48
C PHE A 79 1.13 7.31 8.12
N LYS A 80 2.41 7.15 7.75
CA LYS A 80 3.53 7.99 8.19
C LYS A 80 4.31 8.52 6.99
N ASP A 81 5.23 9.45 7.24
CA ASP A 81 6.12 10.04 6.24
C ASP A 81 5.30 10.54 5.01
N ASP A 82 5.66 10.11 3.81
CA ASP A 82 4.99 10.49 2.55
C ASP A 82 3.49 10.09 2.52
N TYR A 83 3.09 9.11 3.31
CA TYR A 83 1.71 8.62 3.40
C TYR A 83 0.95 9.19 4.60
N ARG A 84 1.55 10.14 5.33
CA ARG A 84 0.93 10.75 6.51
C ARG A 84 -0.42 11.40 6.18
N PHE A 85 -0.60 11.87 4.94
CA PHE A 85 -1.84 12.46 4.46
C PHE A 85 -3.05 11.51 4.54
N LEU A 86 -2.84 10.19 4.63
CA LEU A 86 -3.92 9.21 4.79
C LEU A 86 -4.48 9.21 6.23
N SER A 87 -3.69 9.60 7.23
CA SER A 87 -4.09 9.60 8.64
C SER A 87 -5.19 10.64 8.95
N ASN A 88 -6.11 10.30 9.85
CA ASN A 88 -7.13 11.24 10.37
C ASN A 88 -6.53 12.39 11.19
N PHE A 89 -5.29 12.25 11.62
CA PHE A 89 -4.54 13.28 12.34
C PHE A 89 -3.84 14.27 11.40
N TYR A 90 -3.85 14.02 10.08
CA TYR A 90 -3.30 14.95 9.11
C TYR A 90 -4.15 16.23 9.02
N PRO A 91 -3.55 17.43 9.06
CA PRO A 91 -4.25 18.70 8.85
C PRO A 91 -4.92 18.75 7.48
N SER A 92 -6.25 18.70 7.45
CA SER A 92 -7.05 18.91 6.25
C SER A 92 -8.35 19.58 6.69
N PRO A 93 -8.34 20.91 6.82
CA PRO A 93 -9.45 21.61 7.40
C PRO A 93 -10.65 21.66 6.45
N PHE A 94 -11.84 21.52 7.00
CA PHE A 94 -13.10 21.64 6.25
C PHE A 94 -14.23 22.16 7.13
N VAL A 95 -15.30 22.62 6.48
CA VAL A 95 -16.54 23.07 7.13
C VAL A 95 -17.64 22.06 6.87
N TYR A 96 -18.40 21.72 7.91
CA TYR A 96 -19.59 20.88 7.84
C TYR A 96 -20.68 21.45 8.76
N ASN A 97 -21.86 21.72 8.21
CA ASN A 97 -22.99 22.36 8.91
C ASN A 97 -22.54 23.61 9.71
N ASP A 98 -21.84 24.52 9.04
CA ASP A 98 -21.30 25.77 9.59
C ASP A 98 -20.30 25.62 10.75
N VAL A 99 -19.78 24.42 10.97
CA VAL A 99 -18.72 24.16 11.95
C VAL A 99 -17.42 23.80 11.24
N TYR A 100 -16.35 24.47 11.65
CA TYR A 100 -14.99 24.23 11.17
C TYR A 100 -14.32 23.08 11.94
N PHE A 101 -13.64 22.20 11.21
CA PHE A 101 -12.86 21.10 11.78
C PHE A 101 -11.44 21.15 11.23
N SER A 102 -10.43 21.18 12.11
CA SER A 102 -9.01 21.22 11.71
C SER A 102 -8.51 19.92 11.09
N THR A 103 -9.09 18.79 11.50
CA THR A 103 -8.77 17.45 10.98
C THR A 103 -10.00 16.56 11.00
N ASN A 104 -9.95 15.44 10.27
CA ASN A 104 -11.00 14.41 10.35
C ASN A 104 -11.17 13.84 11.77
N GLU A 105 -10.09 13.78 12.57
CA GLU A 105 -10.20 13.37 13.98
C GLU A 105 -11.09 14.31 14.80
N HIS A 106 -11.02 15.63 14.58
CA HIS A 106 -11.90 16.58 15.28
C HIS A 106 -13.35 16.33 14.93
N PHE A 107 -13.62 16.15 13.63
CA PHE A 107 -14.95 15.82 13.12
C PHE A 107 -15.49 14.53 13.75
N TYR A 108 -14.74 13.44 13.65
CA TYR A 108 -15.16 12.13 14.15
C TYR A 108 -15.42 12.14 15.67
N GLN A 109 -14.58 12.82 16.44
CA GLN A 109 -14.70 12.87 17.89
C GLN A 109 -15.85 13.78 18.34
N ALA A 110 -16.06 14.92 17.67
CA ALA A 110 -17.16 15.83 17.98
C ALA A 110 -18.52 15.16 17.80
N HIS A 111 -18.68 14.33 16.76
CA HIS A 111 -19.92 13.62 16.47
C HIS A 111 -20.27 12.50 17.47
N LYS A 112 -19.41 12.22 18.44
CA LYS A 112 -19.76 11.38 19.59
C LYS A 112 -20.64 12.13 20.59
N ALA A 113 -20.43 13.44 20.74
CA ALA A 113 -21.07 14.22 21.79
C ALA A 113 -22.59 14.30 21.58
N ILE A 114 -23.33 14.09 22.67
CA ILE A 114 -24.78 14.33 22.72
C ILE A 114 -25.05 15.84 22.84
N ASP A 115 -24.28 16.53 23.68
CA ASP A 115 -24.46 17.94 23.95
C ASP A 115 -23.76 18.84 22.93
N ARG A 116 -24.46 19.90 22.49
CA ARG A 116 -23.93 20.85 21.50
C ARG A 116 -22.68 21.58 21.99
N ASN A 117 -22.58 21.87 23.29
CA ASN A 117 -21.41 22.52 23.87
C ASN A 117 -20.17 21.63 23.76
N ASP A 118 -20.29 20.35 24.16
CA ASP A 118 -19.22 19.35 24.05
C ASP A 118 -18.80 19.15 22.60
N PHE A 119 -19.77 19.05 21.68
CA PHE A 119 -19.50 18.98 20.24
C PHE A 119 -18.60 20.13 19.78
N LEU A 120 -18.95 21.37 20.12
CA LEU A 120 -18.21 22.57 19.70
C LEU A 120 -16.83 22.63 20.35
N GLN A 121 -16.71 22.26 21.63
CA GLN A 121 -15.44 22.22 22.33
C GLN A 121 -14.49 21.18 21.72
N ILE A 122 -15.00 20.00 21.34
CA ILE A 122 -14.19 18.98 20.65
C ILE A 122 -13.80 19.43 19.25
N ALA A 123 -14.74 20.02 18.50
CA ALA A 123 -14.50 20.53 17.15
C ALA A 123 -13.37 21.58 17.13
N GLN A 124 -13.30 22.43 18.15
CA GLN A 124 -12.29 23.47 18.33
C GLN A 124 -11.11 23.07 19.22
N ALA A 125 -10.95 21.79 19.53
CA ALA A 125 -9.80 21.34 20.32
C ALA A 125 -8.48 21.75 19.65
N PRO A 126 -7.42 22.07 20.43
CA PRO A 126 -6.19 22.63 19.87
C PRO A 126 -5.37 21.62 19.05
N THR A 127 -5.59 20.32 19.26
CA THR A 127 -4.88 19.25 18.54
C THR A 127 -5.79 18.05 18.33
N PRO A 128 -5.56 17.22 17.29
CA PRO A 128 -6.33 15.99 17.10
C PRO A 128 -6.21 15.02 18.29
N GLY A 129 -5.07 15.02 18.98
CA GLY A 129 -4.91 14.25 20.22
C GLY A 129 -5.77 14.77 21.38
N ALA A 130 -5.98 16.09 21.47
CA ALA A 130 -6.92 16.68 22.43
C ALA A 130 -8.38 16.35 22.07
N ALA A 131 -8.75 16.47 20.79
CA ALA A 131 -10.07 16.06 20.31
C ALA A 131 -10.36 14.59 20.64
N LYS A 132 -9.40 13.69 20.38
CA LYS A 132 -9.50 12.25 20.69
C LYS A 132 -9.71 11.98 22.18
N ARG A 133 -8.99 12.70 23.04
CA ARG A 133 -9.12 12.56 24.49
C ARG A 133 -10.49 13.06 24.97
N MET A 134 -10.91 14.25 24.53
CA MET A 134 -12.20 14.84 24.90
C MET A 134 -13.37 13.98 24.39
N GLY A 135 -13.35 13.56 23.13
CA GLY A 135 -14.34 12.64 22.56
C GLY A 135 -14.36 11.25 23.21
N GLY A 136 -13.33 10.89 23.98
CA GLY A 136 -13.28 9.67 24.78
C GLY A 136 -13.98 9.78 26.13
N THR A 137 -14.27 11.00 26.61
CA THR A 137 -14.86 11.25 27.93
C THR A 137 -16.29 11.79 27.88
N VAL A 138 -16.75 12.28 26.73
CA VAL A 138 -18.12 12.81 26.56
C VAL A 138 -19.17 11.71 26.52
N GLY A 139 -20.41 12.10 26.84
CA GLY A 139 -21.59 11.27 26.60
C GLY A 139 -21.69 10.92 25.12
N CYS A 140 -21.81 9.62 24.82
CA CYS A 140 -21.78 9.11 23.46
C CYS A 140 -23.20 8.91 22.92
N VAL A 141 -23.47 9.38 21.70
CA VAL A 141 -24.75 9.19 21.02
C VAL A 141 -25.18 7.72 20.99
N HIS A 142 -26.50 7.49 21.11
CA HIS A 142 -27.07 6.14 21.08
C HIS A 142 -26.67 5.43 19.77
N GLN A 143 -26.38 4.13 19.86
CA GLN A 143 -25.96 3.30 18.71
C GLN A 143 -24.70 3.80 17.98
N TRP A 144 -23.80 4.52 18.65
CA TRP A 144 -22.53 4.97 18.04
C TRP A 144 -21.77 3.87 17.29
N ASN A 145 -21.76 2.64 17.81
CA ASN A 145 -21.10 1.51 17.13
C ASN A 145 -21.68 1.18 15.75
N VAL A 146 -22.93 1.54 15.48
CA VAL A 146 -23.60 1.38 14.18
C VAL A 146 -23.19 2.50 13.22
N TYR A 147 -23.14 3.75 13.71
CA TYR A 147 -22.95 4.92 12.84
C TYR A 147 -21.50 5.39 12.71
N LYS A 148 -20.58 4.93 13.57
CA LYS A 148 -19.18 5.42 13.58
C LYS A 148 -18.46 5.30 12.24
N GLU A 149 -18.74 4.25 11.46
CA GLU A 149 -18.14 4.08 10.14
C GLU A 149 -18.69 5.06 9.11
N GLN A 150 -20.00 5.30 9.14
CA GLN A 150 -20.61 6.31 8.28
C GLN A 150 -20.05 7.70 8.60
N ILE A 151 -19.95 8.06 9.88
CA ILE A 151 -19.36 9.33 10.30
C ILE A 151 -17.90 9.43 9.87
N MET A 152 -17.11 8.37 10.06
CA MET A 152 -15.73 8.34 9.57
C MET A 152 -15.65 8.58 8.05
N TYR A 153 -16.50 7.90 7.29
CA TYR A 153 -16.55 8.02 5.84
C TYR A 153 -16.92 9.42 5.38
N VAL A 154 -17.96 10.05 5.97
CA VAL A 154 -18.35 11.44 5.66
C VAL A 154 -17.18 12.40 5.89
N GLY A 155 -16.47 12.27 7.01
CA GLY A 155 -15.31 13.13 7.28
C GLY A 155 -14.13 12.87 6.34
N LEU A 156 -13.94 11.63 5.87
CA LEU A 156 -12.97 11.31 4.82
C LEU A 156 -13.38 11.91 3.46
N GLU A 157 -14.66 11.82 3.09
CA GLU A 157 -15.18 12.49 1.89
C GLU A 157 -14.90 13.98 1.93
N HIS A 158 -15.24 14.67 3.01
CA HIS A 158 -14.92 16.10 3.14
C HIS A 158 -13.42 16.39 3.05
N LYS A 159 -12.59 15.55 3.66
CA LYS A 159 -11.13 15.70 3.62
C LYS A 159 -10.56 15.58 2.20
N PHE A 160 -11.06 14.65 1.38
CA PHE A 160 -10.49 14.33 0.07
C PHE A 160 -11.24 14.98 -1.10
N HIS A 161 -12.56 15.16 -1.04
CA HIS A 161 -13.31 15.83 -2.11
C HIS A 161 -13.09 17.34 -2.11
N ASN A 162 -13.06 17.99 -0.95
CA ASN A 162 -12.89 19.44 -0.86
C ASN A 162 -11.44 19.90 -1.06
N ASN A 163 -10.49 18.96 -1.16
CA ASN A 163 -9.07 19.24 -1.36
C ASN A 163 -8.53 18.48 -2.58
N PRO A 164 -8.51 19.11 -3.77
CA PRO A 164 -8.07 18.46 -5.00
C PRO A 164 -6.65 17.87 -4.94
N HIS A 165 -5.75 18.48 -4.18
CA HIS A 165 -4.39 17.98 -4.01
C HIS A 165 -4.39 16.66 -3.22
N LEU A 166 -5.08 16.61 -2.08
CA LEU A 166 -5.21 15.36 -1.30
C LEU A 166 -5.98 14.29 -2.07
N LYS A 167 -7.01 14.69 -2.83
CA LYS A 167 -7.75 13.82 -3.74
C LYS A 167 -6.80 13.09 -4.68
N GLN A 168 -5.92 13.85 -5.35
CA GLN A 168 -4.96 13.30 -6.29
C GLN A 168 -3.95 12.39 -5.58
N MET A 169 -3.42 12.80 -4.43
CA MET A 169 -2.52 11.95 -3.63
C MET A 169 -3.16 10.61 -3.25
N LEU A 170 -4.48 10.57 -2.96
CA LEU A 170 -5.20 9.32 -2.70
C LEU A 170 -5.32 8.45 -3.96
N ILE A 171 -5.64 9.05 -5.11
CA ILE A 171 -5.69 8.34 -6.41
C ILE A 171 -4.31 7.77 -6.75
N ASP A 172 -3.24 8.54 -6.54
CA ASP A 172 -1.85 8.15 -6.80
C ASP A 172 -1.35 7.00 -5.90
N THR A 173 -2.14 6.62 -4.88
CA THR A 173 -1.89 5.35 -4.17
C THR A 173 -2.10 4.13 -5.08
N GLY A 174 -2.79 4.28 -6.22
CA GLY A 174 -3.06 3.22 -7.17
C GLY A 174 -3.82 2.06 -6.54
N ASP A 175 -3.54 0.84 -6.96
CA ASP A 175 -4.20 -0.37 -6.42
C ASP A 175 -3.55 -0.88 -5.13
N ARG A 176 -2.62 -0.13 -4.54
CA ARG A 176 -1.95 -0.56 -3.30
C ARG A 176 -2.96 -0.70 -2.18
N MET A 177 -2.79 -1.76 -1.38
CA MET A 177 -3.51 -1.92 -0.13
C MET A 177 -3.08 -0.82 0.84
N LEU A 178 -4.06 -0.14 1.43
CA LEU A 178 -3.85 0.90 2.44
C LEU A 178 -4.10 0.30 3.83
N MET A 179 -3.08 0.31 4.68
CA MET A 179 -3.15 -0.22 6.03
C MET A 179 -2.81 0.85 7.07
N GLU A 180 -3.69 1.05 8.04
CA GLU A 180 -3.41 1.87 9.22
C GLU A 180 -2.69 1.00 10.27
N GLY A 181 -1.41 0.70 10.02
CA GLY A 181 -0.55 0.04 10.99
C GLY A 181 -0.33 0.91 12.23
N ASN A 182 -0.49 0.33 13.42
CA ASN A 182 -0.28 1.04 14.68
C ASN A 182 0.40 0.20 15.76
N TRP A 183 1.00 0.89 16.74
CA TRP A 183 1.76 0.28 17.85
C TRP A 183 1.06 0.38 19.22
N TRP A 184 -0.12 1.02 19.26
CA TRP A 184 -0.90 1.29 20.47
C TRP A 184 -2.12 0.38 20.66
N GLY A 185 -2.32 -0.60 19.78
CA GLY A 185 -3.31 -1.67 19.97
C GLY A 185 -4.71 -1.35 19.42
N ASP A 186 -4.86 -0.38 18.53
CA ASP A 186 -6.12 -0.17 17.81
C ASP A 186 -6.30 -1.29 16.77
N LYS A 187 -7.22 -2.21 17.06
CA LYS A 187 -7.56 -3.34 16.20
C LYS A 187 -8.84 -3.12 15.38
N TYR A 188 -9.51 -1.98 15.55
CA TYR A 188 -10.74 -1.69 14.81
C TYR A 188 -10.41 -0.87 13.56
N TRP A 189 -9.88 0.34 13.75
CA TRP A 189 -9.58 1.23 12.62
C TRP A 189 -8.33 0.80 11.87
N GLY A 190 -7.37 0.22 12.58
CA GLY A 190 -6.07 -0.21 12.04
C GLY A 190 -5.72 -1.66 12.34
N ILE A 191 -4.44 -1.97 12.15
CA ILE A 191 -3.81 -3.25 12.50
C ILE A 191 -2.72 -3.00 13.54
N CYS A 192 -2.81 -3.69 14.68
CA CYS A 192 -1.78 -3.66 15.70
C CYS A 192 -0.55 -4.44 15.22
N LEU A 193 0.55 -3.74 14.95
CA LEU A 193 1.79 -4.34 14.42
C LEU A 193 2.51 -5.24 15.41
N LYS A 194 2.21 -5.12 16.72
CA LYS A 194 2.75 -6.02 17.75
C LYS A 194 2.11 -7.41 17.70
N THR A 195 0.82 -7.48 17.40
CA THR A 195 0.06 -8.73 17.37
C THR A 195 -0.25 -9.20 15.95
N ASN A 196 -0.04 -8.35 14.95
CA ASN A 196 -0.48 -8.54 13.57
C ASN A 196 -1.99 -8.82 13.43
N GLU A 197 -2.80 -8.14 14.25
CA GLU A 197 -4.26 -8.30 14.28
C GLU A 197 -4.95 -6.96 14.15
N GLY A 198 -6.06 -6.92 13.41
CA GLY A 198 -6.95 -5.79 13.31
C GLY A 198 -7.81 -5.82 12.06
N GLN A 199 -8.89 -5.04 12.06
CA GLN A 199 -9.87 -5.03 10.97
C GLN A 199 -9.53 -4.01 9.88
N ASN A 200 -8.58 -3.11 10.12
CA ASN A 200 -8.14 -2.09 9.17
C ASN A 200 -9.30 -1.28 8.53
N ARG A 201 -10.37 -1.00 9.29
CA ARG A 201 -11.59 -0.36 8.74
C ARG A 201 -11.27 0.99 8.09
N LEU A 202 -10.30 1.75 8.60
CA LEU A 202 -9.88 3.03 8.01
C LEU A 202 -9.27 2.84 6.62
N GLY A 203 -8.36 1.88 6.48
CA GLY A 203 -7.76 1.52 5.19
C GLY A 203 -8.82 1.10 4.17
N HIS A 204 -9.79 0.30 4.59
CA HIS A 204 -10.92 -0.10 3.74
C HIS A 204 -11.76 1.08 3.26
N LEU A 205 -12.14 2.01 4.15
CA LEU A 205 -12.90 3.20 3.78
C LEU A 205 -12.13 4.10 2.80
N LEU A 206 -10.82 4.26 2.98
CA LEU A 206 -9.96 5.01 2.06
C LEU A 206 -9.91 4.37 0.67
N MET A 207 -9.82 3.03 0.60
CA MET A 207 -9.83 2.31 -0.68
C MET A 207 -11.19 2.39 -1.39
N ILE A 208 -12.31 2.34 -0.64
CA ILE A 208 -13.65 2.59 -1.18
C ILE A 208 -13.73 4.00 -1.76
N LEU A 209 -13.32 5.01 -0.98
CA LEU A 209 -13.33 6.41 -1.39
C LEU A 209 -12.46 6.65 -2.63
N ARG A 210 -11.28 6.02 -2.69
CA ARG A 210 -10.39 6.04 -3.86
C ARG A 210 -11.11 5.53 -5.11
N GLY A 211 -11.79 4.38 -5.02
CA GLY A 211 -12.51 3.78 -6.15
C GLY A 211 -13.64 4.66 -6.69
N GLN A 212 -14.37 5.35 -5.82
CA GLN A 212 -15.43 6.29 -6.23
C GLN A 212 -14.86 7.58 -6.84
N THR A 213 -13.68 7.98 -6.39
CA THR A 213 -13.02 9.24 -6.78
C THR A 213 -12.26 9.10 -8.10
N GLY A 214 -11.73 7.91 -8.41
CA GLY A 214 -10.97 7.61 -9.62
C GLY A 214 -11.80 7.08 -10.80
N GLY A 215 -13.12 6.93 -10.66
CA GLY A 215 -14.00 6.54 -11.75
C GLY A 215 -14.13 7.66 -12.78
N VAL A 216 -13.46 7.50 -13.92
CA VAL A 216 -13.66 8.26 -15.16
C VAL A 216 -14.35 7.36 -16.17
#